data_AF-N6SWZ3-F1
#
_entry.id   AF-N6SWZ3-F1
#
_cell.length_a   1.000
_cell.length_b   1.000
_cell.length_c   1.000
_cell.angle_alpha   90.00
_cell.angle_beta   90.00
_cell.angle_gamma   90.00
#
_symmetry.space_group_name_H-M   'P 1'
#
loop_
_entity.id
_entity.type
_entity.pdbx_description
1 polymer ?
#
loop_
_entity_poly.entity_id
_entity_poly.type
_entity_poly.pdbx_seq_one_letter_code
_entity_poly.pdbx_strand_id
1 'polypeptide(L)'
;MQDLLKPPAHVQLMKQLDRAAFAKTIEIPLLKARNIKLSSVIPIVKPFLLKLRKFKSIRPSESDEVGIYLNPLLVGSWGDFPNETRASLETLSLNHSNFTVESFTLQYEHYSVEAILQAVLPKEQEGCSSFTTVGHIVHVNLREHLMPYKDIIGEVLYDNVPNCKSVVNKTNMIDNTYRNFQMEILKGDSNMQTEVKANNCRFQFDFASVYWNSRLGTEHERIVKALKPHSVLFDVFAGVGPFSIPAAKKKCTVFANDLNPQSFKWLVHNKKLNKIPENLFNEYNMDGRDFIKTVFKENFPRFSGKHPVYVTMNLPALAVEFLEAFVGLYSLEEETQEFEPVTLYVYCFAKGEGPEKITRNLIESSLRVKNVDIQTKITELFKVRTVSSMKEMMRVTLSLDRDILTGVAKSKRKLQAELGIKEDVKRLCRSEVNLPMRFCTWKQRNVNMGKNKKKLNSVFKVAGAKSLKMKAKAKPVKSELKNIKLKTKEKVLEIDKALDGLRGTFITTSTEIKQTNKPKTTPLPSVKVDENVENNRIEATEKLETMQL
;
A
#
# COMPACT_ATOMS: atom_id res chain seq x y z
N MET A 1 13.65 -29.03 24.45
CA MET A 1 12.71 -29.51 23.40
C MET A 1 12.37 -28.47 22.34
N GLN A 2 12.15 -27.18 22.67
CA GLN A 2 11.71 -26.16 21.70
C GLN A 2 12.65 -25.92 20.49
N ASP A 3 13.90 -26.37 20.56
CA ASP A 3 14.88 -26.21 19.47
C ASP A 3 14.97 -27.43 18.54
N LEU A 4 14.18 -28.48 18.74
CA LEU A 4 14.28 -29.73 17.95
C LEU A 4 14.13 -29.45 16.45
N LEU A 5 13.10 -28.70 16.06
CA LEU A 5 12.78 -28.35 14.67
C LEU A 5 13.49 -27.08 14.17
N LYS A 6 14.39 -26.48 14.97
CA LYS A 6 15.18 -25.31 14.56
C LYS A 6 16.51 -25.75 13.91
N PRO A 7 17.11 -24.91 13.05
CA PRO A 7 18.43 -25.17 12.50
C PRO A 7 19.49 -25.41 13.58
N PRO A 8 20.58 -26.12 13.27
CA PRO A 8 21.70 -26.33 14.21
C PRO A 8 22.32 -25.02 14.70
N ALA A 9 22.74 -24.97 15.97
CA ALA A 9 23.31 -23.75 16.55
C ALA A 9 24.66 -23.32 15.93
N HIS A 10 25.41 -24.26 15.33
CA HIS A 10 26.72 -23.99 14.75
C HIS A 10 26.66 -23.20 13.43
N VAL A 11 25.47 -22.99 12.84
CA VAL A 11 25.32 -22.14 11.65
C VAL A 11 25.30 -20.64 11.98
N GLN A 12 25.38 -20.28 13.27
CA GLN A 12 25.35 -18.91 13.73
C GLN A 12 26.57 -18.11 13.24
N LEU A 13 26.32 -16.87 12.81
CA LEU A 13 27.31 -15.94 12.23
C LEU A 13 27.99 -16.42 10.94
N MET A 14 27.46 -17.48 10.31
CA MET A 14 27.90 -17.96 9.00
C MET A 14 27.89 -16.80 7.99
N LYS A 15 28.94 -16.71 7.15
CA LYS A 15 29.15 -15.64 6.16
C LYS A 15 29.02 -16.09 4.71
N GLN A 16 29.27 -17.37 4.44
CA GLN A 16 28.99 -18.02 3.16
C GLN A 16 28.01 -19.17 3.41
N LEU A 17 26.97 -19.27 2.58
CA LEU A 17 25.89 -20.23 2.82
C LEU A 17 26.35 -21.66 2.56
N ASP A 18 26.60 -22.42 3.64
CA ASP A 18 26.75 -23.87 3.59
C ASP A 18 25.40 -24.54 3.89
N ARG A 19 24.76 -25.10 2.86
CA ARG A 19 23.48 -25.79 2.97
C ARG A 19 23.60 -27.12 3.72
N ALA A 20 24.75 -27.78 3.66
CA ALA A 20 24.97 -29.07 4.33
C ALA A 20 25.08 -28.92 5.85
N ALA A 21 25.59 -27.78 6.34
CA ALA A 21 25.63 -27.44 7.76
C ALA A 21 24.24 -27.34 8.43
N PHE A 22 23.16 -27.27 7.65
CA PHE A 22 21.79 -27.31 8.18
C PHE A 22 21.31 -28.74 8.47
N ALA A 23 22.07 -29.78 8.11
CA ALA A 23 21.68 -31.15 8.36
C ALA A 23 21.52 -31.42 9.87
N LYS A 24 20.37 -31.95 10.27
CA LYS A 24 20.07 -32.29 11.67
C LYS A 24 19.19 -33.51 11.75
N THR A 25 19.75 -34.62 12.22
CA THR A 25 18.99 -35.85 12.47
C THR A 25 18.15 -35.69 13.74
N ILE A 26 16.86 -35.99 13.61
CA ILE A 26 15.88 -35.98 14.68
C ILE A 26 15.05 -37.24 14.63
N GLU A 27 14.47 -37.62 15.77
CA GLU A 27 13.50 -38.69 15.85
C GLU A 27 12.09 -38.13 15.62
N ILE A 28 11.37 -38.70 14.65
CA ILE A 28 10.03 -38.25 14.26
C ILE A 28 9.01 -39.36 14.55
N PRO A 29 7.96 -39.06 15.32
CA PRO A 29 6.89 -40.01 15.54
C PRO A 29 6.07 -40.24 14.28
N LEU A 30 5.80 -41.51 14.02
CA LEU A 30 5.17 -42.03 12.82
C LEU A 30 4.00 -42.93 13.21
N LEU A 31 2.83 -42.61 12.69
CA LEU A 31 1.65 -43.47 12.79
C LEU A 31 1.46 -44.23 11.47
N LYS A 32 1.52 -45.56 11.54
CA LYS A 32 1.41 -46.47 10.41
C LYS A 32 -0.03 -46.95 10.24
N ALA A 33 -0.69 -46.54 9.17
CA ALA A 33 -2.05 -46.94 8.85
C ALA A 33 -2.06 -47.93 7.68
N ARG A 34 -2.60 -49.12 7.89
CA ARG A 34 -2.70 -50.18 6.88
C ARG A 34 -4.14 -50.57 6.63
N ASN A 35 -4.57 -50.69 5.37
CA ASN A 35 -5.94 -51.05 4.98
C ASN A 35 -7.04 -50.14 5.59
N ILE A 36 -6.69 -48.92 5.96
CA ILE A 36 -7.62 -47.96 6.59
C ILE A 36 -7.91 -46.81 5.63
N LYS A 37 -9.17 -46.39 5.59
CA LYS A 37 -9.60 -45.24 4.79
C LYS A 37 -9.01 -43.94 5.38
N LEU A 38 -8.01 -43.37 4.73
CA LEU A 38 -7.33 -42.15 5.19
C LEU A 38 -8.27 -40.96 5.41
N SER A 39 -9.40 -40.88 4.68
CA SER A 39 -10.38 -39.80 4.87
C SER A 39 -10.98 -39.78 6.28
N SER A 40 -10.98 -40.91 6.98
CA SER A 40 -11.48 -41.03 8.36
C SER A 40 -10.39 -40.69 9.40
N VAL A 41 -9.11 -40.97 9.07
CA VAL A 41 -7.98 -40.74 9.99
C VAL A 41 -7.49 -39.30 9.93
N ILE A 42 -7.38 -38.72 8.74
CA ILE A 42 -6.81 -37.38 8.52
C ILE A 42 -7.46 -36.31 9.40
N PRO A 43 -8.80 -36.21 9.53
CA PRO A 43 -9.44 -35.19 10.37
C PRO A 43 -8.98 -35.25 11.83
N ILE A 44 -8.73 -36.45 12.36
CA ILE A 44 -8.32 -36.70 13.74
C ILE A 44 -6.86 -36.30 13.95
N VAL A 45 -5.97 -36.71 13.04
CA VAL A 45 -4.51 -36.50 13.20
C VAL A 45 -4.02 -35.16 12.65
N LYS A 46 -4.83 -34.45 11.85
CA LYS A 46 -4.47 -33.16 11.22
C LYS A 46 -3.85 -32.13 12.17
N PRO A 47 -4.31 -31.96 13.42
CA PRO A 47 -3.70 -31.03 14.37
C PRO A 47 -2.26 -31.40 14.74
N PHE A 48 -1.92 -32.69 14.69
CA PHE A 48 -0.65 -33.25 15.13
C PHE A 48 0.35 -33.49 13.98
N LEU A 49 -0.03 -33.27 12.72
CA LEU A 49 0.86 -33.50 11.58
C LEU A 49 2.13 -32.65 11.65
N LEU A 50 3.26 -33.27 11.31
CA LEU A 50 4.52 -32.56 11.14
C LEU A 50 4.46 -31.65 9.91
N LYS A 51 4.53 -30.33 10.12
CA LYS A 51 4.52 -29.34 9.05
C LYS A 51 5.93 -28.82 8.80
N LEU A 52 6.56 -29.31 7.74
CA LEU A 52 7.86 -28.84 7.26
C LEU A 52 7.74 -28.40 5.80
N ARG A 53 8.64 -27.51 5.35
CA ARG A 53 8.68 -27.12 3.94
C ARG A 53 9.22 -28.27 3.10
N LYS A 54 8.73 -28.39 1.86
CA LYS A 54 9.08 -29.48 0.93
C LYS A 54 8.97 -30.91 1.51
N PHE A 55 8.20 -31.08 2.57
CA PHE A 55 7.96 -32.36 3.22
C PHE A 55 6.46 -32.70 3.15
N LYS A 56 6.15 -33.92 2.72
CA LYS A 56 4.77 -34.45 2.76
C LYS A 56 4.63 -35.27 4.04
N SER A 57 3.73 -34.87 4.93
CA SER A 57 3.51 -35.55 6.22
C SER A 57 2.77 -36.86 6.10
N ILE A 58 2.16 -37.14 4.94
CA ILE A 58 1.46 -38.39 4.65
C ILE A 58 2.10 -38.97 3.41
N ARG A 59 2.66 -40.19 3.53
CA ARG A 59 3.41 -40.84 2.47
C ARG A 59 3.03 -42.32 2.40
N PRO A 60 2.94 -42.90 1.19
CA PRO A 60 2.90 -44.35 1.08
C PRO A 60 4.22 -44.92 1.63
N SER A 61 4.09 -46.00 2.38
CA SER A 61 5.16 -46.86 2.87
C SER A 61 5.12 -48.18 2.09
N GLU A 62 6.03 -49.10 2.37
CA GLU A 62 6.03 -50.43 1.77
C GLU A 62 4.75 -51.21 2.17
N SER A 63 4.25 -52.09 1.29
CA SER A 63 3.18 -53.07 1.59
C SER A 63 1.76 -52.52 1.90
N ASP A 64 1.24 -51.58 1.09
CA ASP A 64 -0.09 -50.94 1.25
C ASP A 64 -0.31 -50.22 2.59
N GLU A 65 0.80 -49.80 3.20
CA GLU A 65 0.81 -49.02 4.42
C GLU A 65 1.01 -47.53 4.09
N VAL A 66 0.43 -46.65 4.91
CA VAL A 66 0.60 -45.21 4.82
C VAL A 66 1.23 -44.71 6.11
N GLY A 67 2.38 -44.06 5.98
CA GLY A 67 3.06 -43.38 7.06
C GLY A 67 2.50 -41.97 7.27
N ILE A 68 2.06 -41.68 8.49
CA ILE A 68 1.58 -40.37 8.94
C ILE A 68 2.60 -39.80 9.94
N TYR A 69 3.41 -38.85 9.49
CA TYR A 69 4.45 -38.20 10.29
C TYR A 69 3.87 -37.11 11.18
N LEU A 70 4.12 -37.23 12.48
CA LEU A 70 3.57 -36.40 13.54
C LEU A 70 4.62 -35.41 14.05
N ASN A 71 4.17 -34.29 14.58
CA ASN A 71 5.03 -33.26 15.13
C ASN A 71 5.57 -33.73 16.49
N PRO A 72 6.90 -33.95 16.63
CA PRO A 72 7.51 -34.43 17.88
C PRO A 72 7.36 -33.45 19.05
N LEU A 73 7.03 -32.19 18.78
CA LEU A 73 6.75 -31.20 19.83
C LEU A 73 5.32 -31.28 20.39
N LEU A 74 4.43 -31.99 19.69
CA LEU A 74 3.03 -32.16 20.09
C LEU A 74 2.75 -33.58 20.60
N VAL A 75 3.37 -34.58 19.98
CA VAL A 75 3.20 -36.00 20.31
C VAL A 75 4.56 -36.66 20.15
N GLY A 76 5.20 -37.10 21.23
CA GLY A 76 6.44 -37.88 21.22
C GLY A 76 6.21 -39.38 21.43
N SER A 77 5.12 -39.74 22.10
CA SER A 77 4.67 -41.10 22.37
C SER A 77 3.17 -41.26 22.14
N TRP A 78 2.67 -42.50 22.05
CA TRP A 78 1.23 -42.77 21.94
C TRP A 78 0.42 -42.12 23.08
N GLY A 79 0.98 -42.05 24.29
CA GLY A 79 0.32 -41.48 25.47
C GLY A 79 0.08 -39.96 25.40
N ASP A 80 0.81 -39.25 24.53
CA ASP A 80 0.71 -37.79 24.42
C ASP A 80 -0.53 -37.33 23.65
N PHE A 81 -1.20 -38.26 22.95
CA PHE A 81 -2.48 -37.97 22.32
C PHE A 81 -3.58 -37.75 23.39
N PRO A 82 -4.45 -36.73 23.22
CA PRO A 82 -5.62 -36.56 24.08
C PRO A 82 -6.49 -37.82 24.13
N ASN A 83 -7.12 -38.10 25.27
CA ASN A 83 -7.92 -39.32 25.48
C ASN A 83 -8.98 -39.53 24.40
N GLU A 84 -9.70 -38.47 24.02
CA GLU A 84 -10.72 -38.50 22.96
C GLU A 84 -10.12 -38.83 21.58
N THR A 85 -8.93 -38.31 21.30
CA THR A 85 -8.18 -38.59 20.06
C THR A 85 -7.77 -40.05 20.02
N ARG A 86 -7.25 -40.60 21.12
CA ARG A 86 -6.88 -42.02 21.21
C ARG A 86 -8.09 -42.94 21.01
N ALA A 87 -9.20 -42.69 21.70
CA ALA A 87 -10.42 -43.48 21.54
C ALA A 87 -10.95 -43.46 20.09
N SER A 88 -10.87 -42.30 19.42
CA SER A 88 -11.26 -42.15 18.02
C SER A 88 -10.33 -42.92 17.07
N LEU A 89 -9.01 -42.94 17.33
CA LEU A 89 -8.05 -43.72 16.57
C LEU A 89 -8.20 -45.23 16.79
N GLU A 90 -8.47 -45.64 18.03
CA GLU A 90 -8.69 -47.05 18.40
C GLU A 90 -9.95 -47.62 17.73
N THR A 91 -11.01 -46.81 17.58
CA THR A 91 -12.21 -47.17 16.80
C THR A 91 -11.88 -47.47 15.33
N LEU A 92 -10.80 -46.87 14.80
CA LEU A 92 -10.28 -47.12 13.45
C LEU A 92 -9.19 -48.19 13.42
N SER A 93 -9.04 -48.97 14.49
CA SER A 93 -8.00 -50.01 14.65
C SER A 93 -6.57 -49.48 14.63
N LEU A 94 -6.36 -48.21 15.00
CA LEU A 94 -5.04 -47.62 15.22
C LEU A 94 -4.78 -47.54 16.72
N ASN A 95 -3.74 -48.22 17.18
CA ASN A 95 -3.35 -48.26 18.59
C ASN A 95 -1.83 -48.07 18.74
N HIS A 96 -1.31 -48.25 19.97
CA HIS A 96 0.12 -48.13 20.27
C HIS A 96 1.01 -48.96 19.32
N SER A 97 0.58 -50.13 18.85
CA SER A 97 1.37 -50.96 17.93
C SER A 97 1.58 -50.33 16.55
N ASN A 98 0.72 -49.39 16.15
CA ASN A 98 0.84 -48.63 14.91
C ASN A 98 1.75 -47.40 15.07
N PHE A 99 2.11 -47.05 16.30
CA PHE A 99 2.95 -45.90 16.59
C PHE A 99 4.41 -46.33 16.68
N THR A 100 5.25 -45.69 15.90
CA THR A 100 6.69 -45.91 15.90
C THR A 100 7.42 -44.58 15.81
N VAL A 101 8.74 -44.61 15.92
CA VAL A 101 9.60 -43.45 15.78
C VAL A 101 10.63 -43.78 14.71
N GLU A 102 10.82 -42.85 13.79
CA GLU A 102 11.75 -42.99 12.67
C GLU A 102 12.77 -41.86 12.71
N SER A 103 14.03 -42.19 12.45
CA SER A 103 15.09 -41.20 12.33
C SER A 103 15.00 -40.45 11.00
N PHE A 104 14.98 -39.12 11.06
CA PHE A 104 14.89 -38.26 9.89
C PHE A 104 15.89 -37.11 9.95
N THR A 105 16.64 -36.92 8.87
CA THR A 105 17.55 -35.80 8.75
C THR A 105 16.84 -34.58 8.17
N LEU A 106 16.57 -33.59 9.01
CA LEU A 106 16.22 -32.24 8.56
C LEU A 106 17.38 -31.69 7.72
N GLN A 107 17.02 -30.92 6.69
CA GLN A 107 17.93 -30.39 5.69
C GLN A 107 17.56 -28.92 5.49
N TYR A 108 18.45 -28.16 4.88
CA TYR A 108 18.26 -26.73 4.59
C TYR A 108 16.85 -26.38 4.07
N GLU A 109 16.32 -27.16 3.12
CA GLU A 109 15.03 -26.88 2.49
C GLU A 109 13.80 -27.12 3.37
N HIS A 110 13.96 -27.85 4.49
CA HIS A 110 12.89 -28.12 5.43
C HIS A 110 12.60 -26.93 6.37
N TYR A 111 13.60 -26.08 6.63
CA TYR A 111 13.49 -24.89 7.49
C TYR A 111 12.85 -23.72 6.75
N SER A 112 12.16 -22.81 7.44
CA SER A 112 11.64 -21.56 6.84
C SER A 112 12.75 -20.54 6.60
N VAL A 113 12.53 -19.57 5.70
CA VAL A 113 13.43 -18.41 5.51
C VAL A 113 13.71 -17.73 6.86
N GLU A 114 12.66 -17.50 7.64
CA GLU A 114 12.78 -16.88 8.96
C GLU A 114 13.67 -17.70 9.90
N ALA A 115 13.47 -19.02 9.99
CA ALA A 115 14.27 -19.88 10.84
C ALA A 115 15.74 -19.91 10.41
N ILE A 116 16.00 -19.97 9.10
CA ILE A 116 17.36 -19.94 8.54
C ILE A 116 18.05 -18.62 8.89
N LEU A 117 17.40 -17.48 8.62
CA LEU A 117 17.96 -16.16 8.88
C LEU A 117 18.15 -15.91 10.39
N GLN A 118 17.20 -16.32 11.24
CA GLN A 118 17.34 -16.23 12.70
C GLN A 118 18.50 -17.08 13.24
N ALA A 119 18.76 -18.23 12.62
CA ALA A 119 19.86 -19.10 13.03
C ALA A 119 21.23 -18.56 12.61
N VAL A 120 21.33 -17.95 11.42
CA VAL A 120 22.60 -17.44 10.86
C VAL A 120 22.95 -16.04 11.36
N LEU A 121 21.97 -15.16 11.56
CA LEU A 121 22.23 -13.77 11.92
C LEU A 121 22.55 -13.59 13.42
N PRO A 122 23.18 -12.47 13.81
CA PRO A 122 23.45 -12.16 15.22
C PRO A 122 22.18 -12.12 16.06
N LYS A 123 22.15 -12.81 17.21
CA LYS A 123 20.97 -12.91 18.09
C LYS A 123 20.68 -11.62 18.87
N GLU A 124 21.70 -10.83 19.15
CA GLU A 124 21.63 -9.60 19.93
C GLU A 124 21.15 -8.39 19.11
N GLN A 125 21.03 -8.56 17.79
CA GLN A 125 20.66 -7.51 16.86
C GLN A 125 19.37 -7.87 16.12
N GLU A 126 18.65 -6.85 15.65
CA GLU A 126 17.45 -7.08 14.85
C GLU A 126 17.83 -7.77 13.52
N GLY A 127 17.28 -8.96 13.27
CA GLY A 127 17.55 -9.73 12.06
C GLY A 127 16.87 -9.16 10.81
N CYS A 128 17.03 -9.85 9.67
CA CYS A 128 16.32 -9.54 8.43
C CYS A 128 14.87 -10.08 8.49
N SER A 129 14.02 -9.41 9.27
CA SER A 129 12.68 -9.89 9.60
C SER A 129 11.60 -9.64 8.53
N SER A 130 11.83 -8.71 7.59
CA SER A 130 10.84 -8.42 6.55
C SER A 130 11.46 -8.21 5.17
N PHE A 131 10.89 -8.88 4.19
CA PHE A 131 11.11 -8.66 2.76
C PHE A 131 9.77 -8.39 2.07
N THR A 132 9.78 -8.02 0.80
CA THR A 132 8.55 -7.86 0.02
C THR A 132 8.76 -8.37 -1.38
N THR A 133 7.76 -9.06 -1.90
CA THR A 133 7.78 -9.63 -3.25
C THR A 133 7.01 -8.74 -4.21
N VAL A 134 7.59 -8.53 -5.39
CA VAL A 134 7.01 -7.81 -6.52
C VAL A 134 7.17 -8.71 -7.75
N GLY A 135 6.15 -9.55 -7.97
CA GLY A 135 6.19 -10.62 -8.97
C GLY A 135 7.29 -11.62 -8.64
N HIS A 136 8.35 -11.71 -9.46
CA HIS A 136 9.49 -12.60 -9.21
C HIS A 136 10.64 -11.92 -8.44
N ILE A 137 10.54 -10.62 -8.16
CA ILE A 137 11.59 -9.85 -7.50
C ILE A 137 11.31 -9.84 -6.00
N VAL A 138 12.29 -10.23 -5.19
CA VAL A 138 12.27 -10.08 -3.74
C VAL A 138 13.14 -8.89 -3.39
N HIS A 139 12.60 -7.95 -2.61
CA HIS A 139 13.38 -6.82 -2.14
C HIS A 139 13.44 -6.74 -0.62
N VAL A 140 14.61 -6.36 -0.12
CA VAL A 140 14.90 -6.06 1.29
C VAL A 140 15.36 -4.62 1.46
N ASN A 141 15.38 -4.13 2.70
CA ASN A 141 16.09 -2.90 3.07
C ASN A 141 17.04 -3.28 4.20
N LEU A 142 18.29 -3.59 3.86
CA LEU A 142 19.28 -4.02 4.84
C LEU A 142 19.76 -2.82 5.66
N ARG A 143 19.84 -3.02 6.98
CA ARG A 143 20.50 -2.09 7.89
C ARG A 143 22.01 -2.31 7.84
N GLU A 144 22.77 -1.32 8.27
CA GLU A 144 24.24 -1.33 8.22
C GLU A 144 24.84 -2.60 8.88
N HIS A 145 24.32 -2.99 10.04
CA HIS A 145 24.79 -4.19 10.76
C HIS A 145 24.49 -5.51 10.04
N LEU A 146 23.54 -5.53 9.10
CA LEU A 146 23.21 -6.69 8.27
C LEU A 146 24.00 -6.72 6.94
N MET A 147 24.68 -5.64 6.56
CA MET A 147 25.46 -5.57 5.33
C MET A 147 26.54 -6.67 5.23
N PRO A 148 27.24 -7.05 6.32
CA PRO A 148 28.17 -8.18 6.31
C PRO A 148 27.53 -9.55 6.06
N TYR A 149 26.20 -9.65 5.96
CA TYR A 149 25.44 -10.88 5.69
C TYR A 149 24.62 -10.79 4.40
N LYS A 150 24.78 -9.70 3.61
CA LYS A 150 23.93 -9.41 2.44
C LYS A 150 23.90 -10.56 1.43
N ASP A 151 25.03 -11.23 1.21
CA ASP A 151 25.15 -12.30 0.21
C ASP A 151 24.38 -13.56 0.66
N ILE A 152 24.54 -13.96 1.93
CA ILE A 152 23.74 -15.04 2.52
C ILE A 152 22.25 -14.70 2.50
N ILE A 153 21.88 -13.47 2.88
CA ILE A 153 20.48 -13.05 2.86
C ILE A 153 19.93 -13.16 1.43
N GLY A 154 20.72 -12.72 0.45
CA GLY A 154 20.43 -12.87 -0.97
C GLY A 154 20.18 -14.32 -1.38
N GLU A 155 21.10 -15.23 -1.06
CA GLU A 155 20.97 -16.66 -1.37
C GLU A 155 19.80 -17.32 -0.66
N VAL A 156 19.62 -17.06 0.64
CA VAL A 156 18.53 -17.64 1.42
C VAL A 156 17.18 -17.22 0.86
N LEU A 157 17.00 -15.94 0.50
CA LEU A 157 15.75 -15.48 -0.10
C LEU A 157 15.55 -16.07 -1.50
N TYR A 158 16.61 -16.15 -2.31
CA TYR A 158 16.55 -16.69 -3.66
C TYR A 158 16.13 -18.17 -3.69
N ASP A 159 16.73 -19.00 -2.82
CA ASP A 159 16.49 -20.45 -2.78
C ASP A 159 15.09 -20.81 -2.27
N ASN A 160 14.52 -19.95 -1.43
CA ASN A 160 13.43 -20.34 -0.54
C ASN A 160 12.14 -19.53 -0.71
N VAL A 161 12.18 -18.39 -1.41
CA VAL A 161 10.97 -17.63 -1.74
C VAL A 161 10.43 -18.15 -3.08
N PRO A 162 9.18 -18.64 -3.13
CA PRO A 162 8.61 -19.19 -4.36
C PRO A 162 8.62 -18.18 -5.51
N ASN A 163 8.93 -18.66 -6.72
CA ASN A 163 8.99 -17.87 -7.95
C ASN A 163 10.00 -16.70 -7.93
N CYS A 164 10.94 -16.67 -6.99
CA CYS A 164 12.00 -15.69 -6.96
C CYS A 164 12.97 -15.92 -8.14
N LYS A 165 13.32 -14.85 -8.87
CA LYS A 165 14.43 -14.85 -9.85
C LYS A 165 15.46 -13.78 -9.58
N SER A 166 15.16 -12.82 -8.70
CA SER A 166 16.05 -11.73 -8.33
C SER A 166 15.80 -11.33 -6.88
N VAL A 167 16.87 -11.13 -6.13
CA VAL A 167 16.87 -10.56 -4.78
C VAL A 167 17.64 -9.26 -4.81
N VAL A 168 17.01 -8.18 -4.37
CA VAL A 168 17.60 -6.84 -4.39
C VAL A 168 17.55 -6.17 -3.03
N ASN A 169 18.55 -5.36 -2.73
CA ASN A 169 18.56 -4.46 -1.58
C ASN A 169 18.21 -3.06 -2.06
N LYS A 170 17.15 -2.45 -1.51
CA LYS A 170 16.85 -1.05 -1.76
C LYS A 170 17.77 -0.18 -0.92
N THR A 171 18.54 0.67 -1.59
CA THR A 171 19.38 1.66 -0.92
C THR A 171 18.52 2.86 -0.50
N ASN A 172 18.85 3.46 0.66
CA ASN A 172 17.97 4.41 1.36
C ASN A 172 17.83 5.80 0.70
N MET A 173 18.49 6.07 -0.43
CA MET A 173 18.41 7.37 -1.09
C MET A 173 17.25 7.44 -2.08
N ILE A 174 16.10 7.95 -1.62
CA ILE A 174 15.05 8.47 -2.51
C ILE A 174 15.35 9.96 -2.71
N ASP A 175 16.24 10.29 -3.65
CA ASP A 175 16.62 11.69 -3.93
C ASP A 175 16.32 12.11 -5.38
N ASN A 176 15.36 11.45 -6.03
CA ASN A 176 14.94 11.80 -7.38
C ASN A 176 13.46 12.16 -7.46
N THR A 177 13.13 13.08 -8.38
CA THR A 177 11.77 13.59 -8.64
C THR A 177 10.77 12.47 -8.92
N TYR A 178 11.22 11.34 -9.49
CA TYR A 178 10.38 10.22 -9.91
C TYR A 178 10.21 9.12 -8.84
N ARG A 179 10.85 9.25 -7.68
CA ARG A 179 10.82 8.28 -6.55
C ARG A 179 11.24 6.85 -6.91
N ASN A 180 12.14 6.71 -7.86
CA ASN A 180 12.73 5.43 -8.20
C ASN A 180 13.86 5.10 -7.21
N PHE A 181 13.89 3.86 -6.72
CA PHE A 181 14.91 3.42 -5.76
C PHE A 181 16.16 2.94 -6.49
N GLN A 182 17.34 3.36 -6.02
CA GLN A 182 18.56 2.67 -6.35
C GLN A 182 18.60 1.32 -5.64
N MET A 183 18.93 0.27 -6.39
CA MET A 183 18.91 -1.11 -5.92
C MET A 183 20.22 -1.79 -6.23
N GLU A 184 20.73 -2.52 -5.23
CA GLU A 184 21.83 -3.46 -5.39
C GLU A 184 21.25 -4.85 -5.61
N ILE A 185 21.70 -5.58 -6.63
CA ILE A 185 21.33 -6.98 -6.83
C ILE A 185 22.16 -7.82 -5.86
N LEU A 186 21.49 -8.51 -4.94
CA LEU A 186 22.13 -9.45 -4.01
C LEU A 186 22.28 -10.84 -4.66
N LYS A 187 21.28 -11.26 -5.45
CA LYS A 187 21.29 -12.56 -6.15
C LYS A 187 20.34 -12.57 -7.34
N GLY A 188 20.65 -13.34 -8.38
CA GLY A 188 19.74 -13.61 -9.50
C GLY A 188 19.88 -12.65 -10.68
N ASP A 189 18.82 -12.54 -11.48
CA ASP A 189 18.81 -11.75 -12.72
C ASP A 189 18.76 -10.25 -12.44
N SER A 190 19.38 -9.47 -13.33
CA SER A 190 19.31 -8.00 -13.37
C SER A 190 18.03 -7.45 -13.99
N ASN A 191 17.23 -8.28 -14.67
CA ASN A 191 15.97 -7.88 -15.26
C ASN A 191 14.91 -7.54 -14.18
N MET A 192 14.54 -6.26 -14.10
CA MET A 192 13.55 -5.76 -13.13
C MET A 192 12.13 -5.63 -13.70
N GLN A 193 11.90 -6.09 -14.95
CA GLN A 193 10.56 -6.13 -15.54
C GLN A 193 9.75 -7.27 -14.95
N THR A 194 8.71 -6.94 -14.20
CA THR A 194 7.94 -7.90 -13.42
C THR A 194 6.45 -7.79 -13.70
N GLU A 195 5.70 -8.80 -13.27
CA GLU A 195 4.25 -8.80 -13.29
C GLU A 195 3.69 -9.06 -11.90
N VAL A 196 2.73 -8.22 -11.49
CA VAL A 196 2.00 -8.37 -10.24
C VAL A 196 0.52 -8.50 -10.54
N LYS A 197 -0.16 -9.40 -9.83
CA LYS A 197 -1.63 -9.47 -9.79
C LYS A 197 -2.12 -8.77 -8.53
N ALA A 198 -2.94 -7.73 -8.71
CA ALA A 198 -3.56 -6.98 -7.61
C ALA A 198 -4.96 -6.51 -8.03
N ASN A 199 -5.94 -6.52 -7.11
CA ASN A 199 -7.31 -6.06 -7.37
C ASN A 199 -7.92 -6.64 -8.66
N ASN A 200 -7.75 -7.95 -8.89
CA ASN A 200 -8.19 -8.67 -10.10
C ASN A 200 -7.67 -8.06 -11.43
N CYS A 201 -6.54 -7.35 -11.36
CA CYS A 201 -5.84 -6.75 -12.49
C CYS A 201 -4.39 -7.25 -12.55
N ARG A 202 -3.81 -7.23 -13.74
CA ARG A 202 -2.40 -7.55 -13.97
C ARG A 202 -1.64 -6.25 -14.20
N PHE A 203 -0.50 -6.09 -13.57
CA PHE A 203 0.35 -4.92 -13.72
C PHE A 203 1.73 -5.39 -14.14
N GLN A 204 2.16 -4.97 -15.32
CA GLN A 204 3.52 -5.13 -15.77
C GLN A 204 4.24 -3.79 -15.64
N PHE A 205 5.47 -3.84 -15.14
CA PHE A 205 6.34 -2.68 -15.04
C PHE A 205 7.79 -3.06 -14.77
N ASP A 206 8.69 -2.15 -15.08
CA ASP A 206 10.08 -2.22 -14.67
C ASP A 206 10.23 -1.58 -13.29
N PHE A 207 10.45 -2.41 -12.28
CA PHE A 207 10.54 -2.03 -10.87
C PHE A 207 11.68 -1.07 -10.55
N ALA A 208 12.73 -1.00 -11.40
CA ALA A 208 13.80 -0.02 -11.24
C ALA A 208 13.41 1.38 -11.72
N SER A 209 12.40 1.49 -12.57
CA SER A 209 12.02 2.72 -13.28
C SER A 209 10.74 3.39 -12.77
N VAL A 210 10.01 2.73 -11.86
CA VAL A 210 8.74 3.21 -11.31
C VAL A 210 8.64 2.97 -9.81
N TYR A 211 7.80 3.77 -9.14
CA TYR A 211 7.41 3.49 -7.76
C TYR A 211 6.30 2.44 -7.70
N TRP A 212 6.56 1.35 -6.97
CA TRP A 212 5.55 0.34 -6.61
C TRP A 212 5.72 -0.12 -5.16
N ASN A 213 4.59 -0.31 -4.46
CA ASN A 213 4.57 -0.81 -3.09
C ASN A 213 3.43 -1.81 -2.89
N SER A 214 3.75 -3.11 -2.88
CA SER A 214 2.78 -4.20 -2.70
C SER A 214 2.03 -4.13 -1.36
N ARG A 215 2.58 -3.45 -0.34
CA ARG A 215 1.94 -3.33 0.97
C ARG A 215 0.75 -2.35 0.98
N LEU A 216 0.56 -1.56 -0.08
CA LEU A 216 -0.60 -0.67 -0.23
C LEU A 216 -1.80 -1.35 -0.89
N GLY A 217 -1.72 -2.64 -1.23
CA GLY A 217 -2.78 -3.36 -1.94
C GLY A 217 -4.15 -3.30 -1.26
N THR A 218 -4.20 -3.43 0.07
CA THR A 218 -5.45 -3.34 0.86
C THR A 218 -6.08 -1.94 0.81
N GLU A 219 -5.25 -0.90 0.81
CA GLU A 219 -5.71 0.48 0.69
C GLU A 219 -6.20 0.78 -0.73
N HIS A 220 -5.48 0.31 -1.75
CA HIS A 220 -5.94 0.38 -3.14
C HIS A 220 -7.30 -0.29 -3.30
N GLU A 221 -7.45 -1.50 -2.75
CA GLU A 221 -8.72 -2.24 -2.78
C GLU A 221 -9.84 -1.47 -2.06
N ARG A 222 -9.56 -0.85 -0.91
CA ARG A 222 -10.52 -0.06 -0.14
C ARG A 222 -11.10 1.10 -0.95
N ILE A 223 -10.24 1.91 -1.56
CA ILE A 223 -10.68 3.04 -2.39
C ILE A 223 -11.43 2.54 -3.61
N VAL A 224 -10.89 1.57 -4.33
CA VAL A 224 -11.56 0.99 -5.50
C VAL A 224 -12.94 0.43 -5.13
N LYS A 225 -13.09 -0.19 -3.95
CA LYS A 225 -14.39 -0.67 -3.44
C LYS A 225 -15.38 0.46 -3.19
N ALA A 226 -14.94 1.60 -2.66
CA ALA A 226 -15.78 2.77 -2.42
C ALA A 226 -16.30 3.43 -3.71
N LEU A 227 -15.59 3.27 -4.84
CA LEU A 227 -16.04 3.77 -6.14
C LEU A 227 -17.30 3.03 -6.63
N LYS A 228 -18.31 3.81 -7.02
CA LYS A 228 -19.54 3.32 -7.65
C LYS A 228 -19.35 3.11 -9.16
N PRO A 229 -20.00 2.12 -9.79
CA PRO A 229 -20.02 2.02 -11.25
C PRO A 229 -20.52 3.32 -11.89
N HIS A 230 -19.99 3.67 -13.07
CA HIS A 230 -20.32 4.91 -13.78
C HIS A 230 -19.99 6.20 -13.03
N SER A 231 -19.14 6.14 -11.99
CA SER A 231 -18.52 7.32 -11.39
C SER A 231 -17.30 7.78 -12.19
N VAL A 232 -16.75 8.93 -11.81
CA VAL A 232 -15.55 9.51 -12.43
C VAL A 232 -14.40 9.52 -11.43
N LEU A 233 -13.22 9.06 -11.85
CA LEU A 233 -12.00 9.11 -11.06
C LEU A 233 -10.95 9.97 -11.76
N PHE A 234 -10.45 10.99 -11.06
CA PHE A 234 -9.24 11.71 -11.42
C PHE A 234 -8.09 11.23 -10.52
N ASP A 235 -7.12 10.55 -11.11
CA ASP A 235 -5.97 10.01 -10.40
C ASP A 235 -4.73 10.87 -10.73
N VAL A 236 -4.38 11.77 -9.81
CA VAL A 236 -3.39 12.83 -10.05
C VAL A 236 -1.95 12.28 -10.14
N PHE A 237 -1.69 11.18 -9.42
CA PHE A 237 -0.39 10.50 -9.30
C PHE A 237 -0.56 8.99 -9.51
N ALA A 238 -1.01 8.62 -10.70
CA ALA A 238 -1.48 7.29 -11.04
C ALA A 238 -0.37 6.24 -11.03
N GLY A 239 0.90 6.61 -11.18
CA GLY A 239 2.00 5.65 -11.35
C GLY A 239 1.70 4.70 -12.51
N VAL A 240 1.75 3.39 -12.22
CA VAL A 240 1.41 2.33 -13.20
C VAL A 240 -0.08 1.93 -13.20
N GLY A 241 -0.91 2.68 -12.46
CA GLY A 241 -2.37 2.60 -12.45
C GLY A 241 -3.03 1.70 -11.39
N PRO A 242 -2.52 1.55 -10.14
CA PRO A 242 -3.10 0.62 -9.18
C PRO A 242 -4.52 1.02 -8.70
N PHE A 243 -4.91 2.30 -8.78
CA PHE A 243 -6.29 2.75 -8.60
C PHE A 243 -7.04 2.84 -9.92
N SER A 244 -6.40 3.45 -10.92
CA SER A 244 -7.00 3.81 -12.19
C SER A 244 -7.44 2.58 -13.01
N ILE A 245 -6.61 1.54 -13.12
CA ILE A 245 -6.95 0.33 -13.90
C ILE A 245 -8.13 -0.44 -13.25
N PRO A 246 -8.14 -0.75 -11.94
CA PRO A 246 -9.30 -1.39 -11.31
C PRO A 246 -10.57 -0.52 -11.33
N ALA A 247 -10.45 0.80 -11.18
CA ALA A 247 -11.59 1.71 -11.29
C ALA A 247 -12.27 1.63 -12.66
N ALA A 248 -11.48 1.60 -13.74
CA ALA A 248 -12.00 1.46 -15.09
C ALA A 248 -12.64 0.07 -15.33
N LYS A 249 -12.09 -1.01 -14.77
CA LYS A 249 -12.76 -2.34 -14.78
C LYS A 249 -14.12 -2.31 -14.07
N LYS A 250 -14.30 -1.42 -13.09
CA LYS A 250 -15.57 -1.14 -12.43
C LYS A 250 -16.52 -0.25 -13.24
N LYS A 251 -16.20 0.05 -14.51
CA LYS A 251 -16.97 0.93 -15.40
C LYS A 251 -16.97 2.39 -14.96
N CYS A 252 -15.95 2.84 -14.23
CA CYS A 252 -15.74 4.26 -13.97
C CYS A 252 -15.09 4.90 -15.20
N THR A 253 -15.39 6.18 -15.44
CA THR A 253 -14.59 7.00 -16.36
C THR A 253 -13.37 7.49 -15.61
N VAL A 254 -12.18 7.27 -16.15
CA VAL A 254 -10.91 7.51 -15.47
C VAL A 254 -10.07 8.53 -16.24
N PHE A 255 -9.53 9.50 -15.53
CA PHE A 255 -8.49 10.43 -15.98
C PHE A 255 -7.25 10.17 -15.13
N ALA A 256 -6.24 9.53 -15.70
CA ALA A 256 -5.06 9.07 -14.99
C ALA A 256 -3.83 9.83 -15.44
N ASN A 257 -3.17 10.50 -14.49
CA ASN A 257 -1.98 11.32 -14.71
C ASN A 257 -0.80 10.81 -13.90
N ASP A 258 0.40 10.84 -14.47
CA ASP A 258 1.63 10.71 -13.68
C ASP A 258 2.74 11.57 -14.29
N LEU A 259 3.60 12.15 -13.46
CA LEU A 259 4.73 12.96 -13.92
C LEU A 259 5.84 12.10 -14.52
N ASN A 260 6.08 10.89 -14.01
CA ASN A 260 7.17 10.03 -14.48
C ASN A 260 6.80 9.41 -15.84
N PRO A 261 7.57 9.69 -16.91
CA PRO A 261 7.29 9.15 -18.24
C PRO A 261 7.38 7.61 -18.29
N GLN A 262 8.19 6.98 -17.44
CA GLN A 262 8.23 5.51 -17.33
C GLN A 262 6.96 4.97 -16.68
N SER A 263 6.48 5.58 -15.60
CA SER A 263 5.18 5.24 -15.01
C SER A 263 4.06 5.36 -16.03
N PHE A 264 4.01 6.48 -16.77
CA PHE A 264 3.01 6.71 -17.82
C PHE A 264 3.09 5.66 -18.94
N LYS A 265 4.29 5.33 -19.42
CA LYS A 265 4.48 4.24 -20.40
C LYS A 265 3.87 2.93 -19.90
N TRP A 266 4.12 2.58 -18.65
CA TRP A 266 3.56 1.37 -18.03
C TRP A 266 2.06 1.46 -17.75
N LEU A 267 1.53 2.65 -17.43
CA LEU A 267 0.10 2.91 -17.30
C LEU A 267 -0.66 2.60 -18.61
N VAL A 268 -0.19 3.16 -19.72
CA VAL A 268 -0.76 2.92 -21.07
C VAL A 268 -0.64 1.45 -21.46
N HIS A 269 0.50 0.82 -21.16
CA HIS A 269 0.68 -0.62 -21.35
C HIS A 269 -0.32 -1.43 -20.52
N ASN A 270 -0.49 -1.10 -19.24
CA ASN A 270 -1.38 -1.80 -18.32
C ASN A 270 -2.87 -1.61 -18.65
N LYS A 271 -3.26 -0.46 -19.22
CA LYS A 271 -4.60 -0.25 -19.81
C LYS A 271 -4.87 -1.30 -20.88
N LYS A 272 -3.95 -1.45 -21.84
CA LYS A 272 -4.04 -2.45 -22.93
C LYS A 272 -4.02 -3.87 -22.39
N LEU A 273 -3.10 -4.18 -21.46
CA LEU A 273 -2.96 -5.49 -20.82
C LEU A 273 -4.26 -5.95 -20.14
N ASN A 274 -4.99 -5.01 -19.53
CA ASN A 274 -6.25 -5.28 -18.83
C ASN A 274 -7.49 -5.11 -19.71
N LYS A 275 -7.33 -4.85 -21.01
CA LYS A 275 -8.42 -4.70 -21.99
C LYS A 275 -9.43 -3.61 -21.58
N ILE A 276 -8.94 -2.49 -21.06
CA ILE A 276 -9.79 -1.36 -20.68
C ILE A 276 -10.29 -0.64 -21.94
N PRO A 277 -11.60 -0.36 -22.08
CA PRO A 277 -12.14 0.38 -23.21
C PRO A 277 -11.57 1.79 -23.33
N GLU A 278 -11.29 2.23 -24.56
CA GLU A 278 -10.72 3.57 -24.83
C GLU A 278 -11.60 4.72 -24.32
N ASN A 279 -12.92 4.57 -24.38
CA ASN A 279 -13.86 5.61 -23.95
C ASN A 279 -13.95 5.78 -22.41
N LEU A 280 -13.35 4.88 -21.63
CA LEU A 280 -13.39 4.93 -20.17
C LEU A 280 -12.07 5.39 -19.54
N PHE A 281 -11.00 5.57 -20.33
CA PHE A 281 -9.67 5.76 -19.76
C PHE A 281 -8.86 6.78 -20.57
N ASN A 282 -8.60 7.92 -19.94
CA ASN A 282 -7.86 9.04 -20.50
C ASN A 282 -6.52 9.18 -19.77
N GLU A 283 -5.41 9.08 -20.50
CA GLU A 283 -4.06 9.09 -19.94
C GLU A 283 -3.33 10.42 -20.16
N TYR A 284 -2.62 10.88 -19.14
CA TYR A 284 -1.84 12.12 -19.16
C TYR A 284 -0.44 11.92 -18.55
N ASN A 285 0.55 12.65 -19.08
CA ASN A 285 1.91 12.71 -18.53
C ASN A 285 2.31 14.17 -18.32
N MET A 286 1.89 14.75 -17.20
CA MET A 286 2.14 16.14 -16.84
C MET A 286 2.26 16.33 -15.33
N ASP A 287 2.65 17.52 -14.91
CA ASP A 287 2.64 17.89 -13.49
C ASP A 287 1.23 17.80 -12.91
N GLY A 288 1.13 17.38 -11.64
CA GLY A 288 -0.15 17.21 -10.98
C GLY A 288 -0.94 18.52 -10.84
N ARG A 289 -0.27 19.67 -10.70
CA ARG A 289 -0.92 20.99 -10.63
C ARG A 289 -1.51 21.36 -11.97
N ASP A 290 -0.76 21.12 -13.06
CA ASP A 290 -1.23 21.38 -14.41
C ASP A 290 -2.42 20.48 -14.74
N PHE A 291 -2.37 19.20 -14.36
CA PHE A 291 -3.49 18.27 -14.50
C PHE A 291 -4.76 18.76 -13.79
N ILE A 292 -4.63 19.29 -12.56
CA ILE A 292 -5.76 19.86 -11.82
C ILE A 292 -6.28 21.13 -12.52
N LYS A 293 -5.39 22.04 -12.89
CA LYS A 293 -5.73 23.35 -13.46
C LYS A 293 -6.28 23.29 -14.88
N THR A 294 -6.00 22.22 -15.61
CA THR A 294 -6.44 22.03 -17.00
C THR A 294 -7.43 20.88 -17.11
N VAL A 295 -6.98 19.63 -17.00
CA VAL A 295 -7.80 18.44 -17.26
C VAL A 295 -8.97 18.33 -16.29
N PHE A 296 -8.74 18.45 -14.99
CA PHE A 296 -9.83 18.42 -14.01
C PHE A 296 -10.77 19.61 -14.22
N LYS A 297 -10.22 20.83 -14.36
CA LYS A 297 -11.00 22.06 -14.61
C LYS A 297 -11.95 21.94 -15.81
N GLU A 298 -11.46 21.43 -16.93
CA GLU A 298 -12.23 21.34 -18.18
C GLU A 298 -13.28 20.22 -18.16
N ASN A 299 -13.02 19.13 -17.43
CA ASN A 299 -13.85 17.93 -17.49
C ASN A 299 -14.84 17.80 -16.33
N PHE A 300 -14.51 18.25 -15.12
CA PHE A 300 -15.40 18.16 -13.96
C PHE A 300 -16.82 18.75 -14.20
N PRO A 301 -16.97 19.94 -14.81
CA PRO A 301 -18.26 20.51 -15.24
C PRO A 301 -19.19 19.55 -15.99
N ARG A 302 -18.62 18.62 -16.77
CA ARG A 302 -19.40 17.69 -17.61
C ARG A 302 -20.07 16.59 -16.78
N PHE A 303 -19.52 16.30 -15.60
CA PHE A 303 -19.90 15.18 -14.73
C PHE A 303 -20.60 15.62 -13.45
N SER A 304 -20.34 16.85 -12.99
CA SER A 304 -20.99 17.41 -11.80
C SER A 304 -22.52 17.32 -11.90
N GLY A 305 -23.18 16.93 -10.80
CA GLY A 305 -24.63 16.73 -10.72
C GLY A 305 -25.17 15.51 -11.48
N LYS A 306 -24.32 14.78 -12.22
CA LYS A 306 -24.71 13.61 -13.03
C LYS A 306 -24.07 12.32 -12.54
N HIS A 307 -22.82 12.42 -12.10
CA HIS A 307 -22.01 11.29 -11.67
C HIS A 307 -21.21 11.66 -10.43
N PRO A 308 -21.09 10.76 -9.44
CA PRO A 308 -20.15 10.94 -8.35
C PRO A 308 -18.72 11.12 -8.89
N VAL A 309 -18.02 12.14 -8.41
CA VAL A 309 -16.65 12.45 -8.82
C VAL A 309 -15.71 12.20 -7.65
N TYR A 310 -14.65 11.46 -7.94
CA TYR A 310 -13.60 11.10 -7.00
C TYR A 310 -12.25 11.62 -7.51
N VAL A 311 -11.39 12.03 -6.59
CA VAL A 311 -10.01 12.41 -6.88
C VAL A 311 -9.09 11.63 -5.95
N THR A 312 -7.99 11.07 -6.46
CA THR A 312 -6.95 10.40 -5.66
C THR A 312 -5.61 11.10 -5.82
N MET A 313 -4.95 11.36 -4.69
CA MET A 313 -3.63 12.00 -4.63
C MET A 313 -2.66 11.17 -3.78
N ASN A 314 -2.19 10.05 -4.34
CA ASN A 314 -1.30 9.11 -3.66
C ASN A 314 0.20 9.49 -3.75
N LEU A 315 0.53 10.69 -3.28
CA LEU A 315 1.92 11.16 -3.18
C LEU A 315 2.22 11.63 -1.74
N PRO A 316 2.37 10.73 -0.75
CA PRO A 316 2.19 11.10 0.66
C PRO A 316 3.18 12.12 1.25
N ALA A 317 4.31 12.40 0.58
CA ALA A 317 5.20 13.44 1.07
C ALA A 317 4.84 14.84 0.56
N LEU A 318 4.07 14.96 -0.53
CA LEU A 318 3.83 16.23 -1.22
C LEU A 318 2.36 16.49 -1.55
N ALA A 319 1.47 15.49 -1.50
CA ALA A 319 0.09 15.63 -1.98
C ALA A 319 -0.68 16.78 -1.33
N VAL A 320 -0.41 17.08 -0.06
CA VAL A 320 -1.03 18.24 0.63
C VAL A 320 -0.70 19.56 -0.05
N GLU A 321 0.49 19.72 -0.62
CA GLU A 321 0.91 20.96 -1.31
C GLU A 321 0.14 21.21 -2.61
N PHE A 322 -0.42 20.15 -3.22
CA PHE A 322 -1.20 20.25 -4.46
C PHE A 322 -2.65 20.62 -4.19
N LEU A 323 -3.09 20.65 -2.92
CA LEU A 323 -4.44 21.04 -2.54
C LEU A 323 -4.77 22.48 -2.96
N GLU A 324 -3.79 23.38 -2.94
CA GLU A 324 -3.97 24.77 -3.36
C GLU A 324 -4.38 24.90 -4.84
N ALA A 325 -4.09 23.90 -5.67
CA ALA A 325 -4.46 23.91 -7.09
C ALA A 325 -5.98 23.80 -7.30
N PHE A 326 -6.73 23.34 -6.29
CA PHE A 326 -8.21 23.32 -6.32
C PHE A 326 -8.82 24.64 -5.85
N VAL A 327 -8.09 25.49 -5.13
CA VAL A 327 -8.64 26.70 -4.53
C VAL A 327 -8.83 27.77 -5.59
N GLY A 328 -10.05 28.28 -5.73
CA GLY A 328 -10.36 29.32 -6.74
C GLY A 328 -10.18 28.85 -8.18
N LEU A 329 -10.33 27.54 -8.42
CA LEU A 329 -10.20 26.94 -9.73
C LEU A 329 -11.27 27.46 -10.72
N TYR A 330 -12.46 27.79 -10.22
CA TYR A 330 -13.57 28.34 -11.00
C TYR A 330 -13.94 29.75 -10.54
N SER A 331 -14.44 30.57 -11.47
CA SER A 331 -15.02 31.87 -11.15
C SER A 331 -16.43 31.71 -10.56
N LEU A 332 -16.93 32.77 -9.93
CA LEU A 332 -18.33 32.84 -9.47
C LEU A 332 -19.34 32.94 -10.64
N GLU A 333 -18.89 33.19 -11.86
CA GLU A 333 -19.77 33.28 -13.04
C GLU A 333 -19.92 31.91 -13.72
N GLU A 334 -18.91 31.05 -13.57
CA GLU A 334 -18.95 29.62 -13.88
C GLU A 334 -19.89 28.84 -12.92
N GLU A 335 -20.52 29.54 -11.96
CA GLU A 335 -21.45 29.05 -10.92
C GLU A 335 -22.78 28.47 -11.45
N THR A 336 -23.11 28.66 -12.72
CA THR A 336 -24.41 28.25 -13.31
C THR A 336 -24.62 26.73 -13.38
N GLN A 337 -23.65 25.92 -12.93
CA GLN A 337 -23.75 24.46 -12.89
C GLN A 337 -23.97 23.96 -11.46
N GLU A 338 -24.87 22.98 -11.28
CA GLU A 338 -25.04 22.30 -10.00
C GLU A 338 -23.73 21.57 -9.62
N PHE A 339 -23.01 22.14 -8.64
CA PHE A 339 -21.78 21.58 -8.10
C PHE A 339 -22.09 20.55 -7.01
N GLU A 340 -22.07 19.27 -7.37
CA GLU A 340 -22.04 18.22 -6.35
C GLU A 340 -20.64 18.14 -5.74
N PRO A 341 -20.51 17.96 -4.41
CA PRO A 341 -19.21 17.87 -3.78
C PRO A 341 -18.37 16.70 -4.32
N VAL A 342 -17.10 16.99 -4.62
CA VAL A 342 -16.13 16.00 -5.07
C VAL A 342 -15.51 15.31 -3.85
N THR A 343 -15.44 13.98 -3.89
CA THR A 343 -14.75 13.22 -2.84
C THR A 343 -13.26 13.13 -3.18
N LEU A 344 -12.43 13.82 -2.39
CA LEU A 344 -10.98 13.83 -2.57
C LEU A 344 -10.29 12.96 -1.52
N TYR A 345 -9.47 12.01 -1.98
CA TYR A 345 -8.60 11.18 -1.16
C TYR A 345 -7.15 11.70 -1.22
N VAL A 346 -6.68 12.31 -0.13
CA VAL A 346 -5.32 12.84 0.00
C VAL A 346 -4.52 11.95 0.94
N TYR A 347 -3.35 11.51 0.50
CA TYR A 347 -2.42 10.78 1.36
C TYR A 347 -1.35 11.72 1.89
N CYS A 348 -0.97 11.57 3.16
CA CYS A 348 0.12 12.35 3.76
C CYS A 348 0.91 11.56 4.80
N PHE A 349 2.11 12.04 5.15
CA PHE A 349 2.86 11.54 6.30
C PHE A 349 2.65 12.42 7.51
N ALA A 350 2.26 11.82 8.64
CA ALA A 350 2.26 12.47 9.95
C ALA A 350 3.49 12.01 10.75
N LYS A 351 4.33 12.95 11.16
CA LYS A 351 5.57 12.70 11.92
C LYS A 351 5.42 13.21 13.35
N GLY A 352 5.54 12.33 14.34
CA GLY A 352 5.39 12.65 15.77
C GLY A 352 4.14 12.01 16.40
N GLU A 353 3.88 12.39 17.64
CA GLU A 353 2.71 11.93 18.41
C GLU A 353 1.42 12.63 17.96
N GLY A 354 0.30 11.93 18.06
CA GLY A 354 -1.01 12.46 17.63
C GLY A 354 -1.13 12.63 16.11
N PRO A 355 -0.98 11.56 15.30
CA PRO A 355 -0.95 11.64 13.85
C PRO A 355 -2.19 12.28 13.23
N GLU A 356 -3.36 12.14 13.86
CA GLU A 356 -4.61 12.77 13.40
C GLU A 356 -4.55 14.29 13.50
N LYS A 357 -4.07 14.84 14.63
CA LYS A 357 -3.93 16.29 14.83
C LYS A 357 -2.92 16.88 13.85
N ILE A 358 -1.77 16.22 13.68
CA ILE A 358 -0.75 16.62 12.70
C ILE A 358 -1.37 16.65 11.29
N THR A 359 -2.11 15.60 10.94
CA THR A 359 -2.76 15.50 9.62
C THR A 359 -3.77 16.61 9.38
N ARG A 360 -4.64 16.91 10.36
CA ARG A 360 -5.61 18.01 10.27
C ARG A 360 -4.92 19.35 10.03
N ASN A 361 -3.86 19.64 10.78
CA ASN A 361 -3.10 20.88 10.65
C ASN A 361 -2.40 21.00 9.28
N LEU A 362 -1.88 19.89 8.74
CA LEU A 362 -1.27 19.86 7.40
C LEU A 362 -2.29 20.21 6.30
N ILE A 363 -3.51 19.67 6.40
CA ILE A 363 -4.58 19.96 5.44
C ILE A 363 -5.03 21.41 5.54
N GLU A 364 -5.30 21.89 6.75
CA GLU A 364 -5.76 23.26 6.99
C GLU A 364 -4.75 24.32 6.54
N SER A 365 -3.46 24.10 6.83
CA SER A 365 -2.39 25.00 6.40
C SER A 365 -2.16 25.02 4.88
N SER A 366 -2.58 23.97 4.17
CA SER A 366 -2.46 23.84 2.71
C SER A 366 -3.68 24.37 1.96
N LEU A 367 -4.90 24.15 2.47
CA LEU A 367 -6.15 24.70 1.96
C LEU A 367 -6.45 26.05 2.60
N ARG A 368 -5.69 27.09 2.24
CA ARG A 368 -5.88 28.45 2.79
C ARG A 368 -7.06 29.17 2.16
N VAL A 369 -8.28 28.74 2.46
CA VAL A 369 -9.52 29.37 1.96
C VAL A 369 -10.07 30.33 3.02
N LYS A 370 -10.31 31.58 2.65
CA LYS A 370 -10.86 32.59 3.58
C LYS A 370 -12.30 32.23 3.95
N ASN A 371 -12.63 32.35 5.24
CA ASN A 371 -13.99 32.16 5.78
C ASN A 371 -14.59 30.76 5.56
N VAL A 372 -13.76 29.74 5.32
CA VAL A 372 -14.19 28.33 5.26
C VAL A 372 -13.50 27.58 6.38
N ASP A 373 -14.27 26.91 7.24
CA ASP A 373 -13.73 25.98 8.21
C ASP A 373 -13.39 24.65 7.52
N ILE A 374 -12.10 24.45 7.22
CA ILE A 374 -11.59 23.24 6.55
C ILE A 374 -11.83 21.99 7.38
N GLN A 375 -11.90 22.08 8.71
CA GLN A 375 -12.13 20.91 9.57
C GLN A 375 -13.50 20.28 9.29
N THR A 376 -14.51 21.09 8.94
CA THR A 376 -15.84 20.60 8.55
C THR A 376 -15.85 19.86 7.21
N LYS A 377 -14.83 20.07 6.37
CA LYS A 377 -14.70 19.43 5.05
C LYS A 377 -13.98 18.09 5.13
N ILE A 378 -13.31 17.78 6.24
CA ILE A 378 -12.70 16.48 6.51
C ILE A 378 -13.79 15.50 6.94
N THR A 379 -14.14 14.57 6.05
CA THR A 379 -15.17 13.56 6.31
C THR A 379 -14.60 12.33 6.99
N GLU A 380 -13.31 12.03 6.78
CA GLU A 380 -12.67 10.85 7.36
C GLU A 380 -11.15 11.04 7.48
N LEU A 381 -10.58 10.54 8.58
CA LEU A 381 -9.15 10.30 8.73
C LEU A 381 -8.91 8.81 8.89
N PHE A 382 -7.97 8.28 8.13
CA PHE A 382 -7.66 6.86 8.15
C PHE A 382 -6.16 6.62 8.23
N LYS A 383 -5.71 5.88 9.25
CA LYS A 383 -4.33 5.40 9.33
C LYS A 383 -4.13 4.25 8.34
N VAL A 384 -3.39 4.52 7.26
CA VAL A 384 -3.10 3.53 6.22
C VAL A 384 -2.10 2.50 6.74
N ARG A 385 -0.99 2.98 7.33
CA ARG A 385 0.08 2.14 7.88
C ARG A 385 1.11 2.96 8.65
N THR A 386 1.86 2.28 9.50
CA THR A 386 3.12 2.80 10.04
C THR A 386 4.24 2.68 9.00
N VAL A 387 5.00 3.76 8.83
CA VAL A 387 6.09 3.87 7.84
C VAL A 387 7.42 3.58 8.51
N SER A 388 7.67 4.23 9.65
CA SER A 388 8.83 4.07 10.51
C SER A 388 8.42 4.51 11.93
N SER A 389 9.33 4.40 12.90
CA SER A 389 9.12 4.97 14.23
C SER A 389 8.66 6.43 14.13
N MET A 390 7.60 6.78 14.86
CA MET A 390 6.98 8.11 14.88
C MET A 390 6.56 8.66 13.50
N LYS A 391 6.34 7.81 12.49
CA LYS A 391 5.90 8.25 11.16
C LYS A 391 4.77 7.37 10.65
N GLU A 392 3.59 7.96 10.56
CA GLU A 392 2.38 7.33 10.07
C GLU A 392 2.05 7.82 8.65
N MET A 393 1.55 6.91 7.81
CA MET A 393 0.91 7.27 6.55
C MET A 393 -0.59 7.35 6.79
N MET A 394 -1.15 8.51 6.51
CA MET A 394 -2.56 8.84 6.74
C MET A 394 -3.24 9.09 5.39
N ARG A 395 -4.52 8.73 5.30
CA ARG A 395 -5.44 9.20 4.25
C ARG A 395 -6.44 10.16 4.89
N VAL A 396 -6.64 11.29 4.24
CA VAL A 396 -7.70 12.24 4.51
C VAL A 396 -8.73 12.14 3.39
N THR A 397 -9.99 11.93 3.75
CA THR A 397 -11.11 12.08 2.83
C THR A 397 -11.68 13.48 3.02
N LEU A 398 -11.71 14.26 1.93
CA LEU A 398 -12.19 15.63 1.88
C LEU A 398 -13.41 15.75 0.98
N SER A 399 -14.38 16.55 1.41
CA SER A 399 -15.46 17.01 0.57
C SER A 399 -15.05 18.33 -0.08
N LEU A 400 -14.61 18.29 -1.33
CA LEU A 400 -14.35 19.48 -2.12
C LEU A 400 -15.66 20.04 -2.65
N ASP A 401 -16.17 21.06 -1.98
CA ASP A 401 -17.38 21.75 -2.40
C ASP A 401 -17.06 23.06 -3.12
N ARG A 402 -18.14 23.76 -3.46
CA ARG A 402 -18.10 25.03 -4.16
C ARG A 402 -17.23 26.08 -3.47
N ASP A 403 -17.28 26.17 -2.14
CA ASP A 403 -16.58 27.23 -1.41
C ASP A 403 -15.06 27.10 -1.62
N ILE A 404 -14.55 25.86 -1.62
CA ILE A 404 -13.14 25.57 -1.93
C ILE A 404 -12.85 25.87 -3.40
N LEU A 405 -13.66 25.30 -4.30
CA LEU A 405 -13.43 25.37 -5.74
C LEU A 405 -13.52 26.79 -6.32
N THR A 406 -14.28 27.69 -5.70
CA THR A 406 -14.37 29.11 -6.08
C THR A 406 -13.51 30.02 -5.21
N GLY A 407 -12.95 29.51 -4.11
CA GLY A 407 -12.13 30.28 -3.17
C GLY A 407 -12.92 31.31 -2.36
N VAL A 408 -14.25 31.27 -2.42
CA VAL A 408 -15.14 32.24 -1.77
C VAL A 408 -16.24 31.49 -1.01
N ALA A 409 -16.23 31.58 0.32
CA ALA A 409 -17.40 31.22 1.12
C ALA A 409 -18.51 32.27 0.93
N LYS A 410 -19.60 31.92 0.24
CA LYS A 410 -20.77 32.80 0.22
C LYS A 410 -21.51 32.67 1.57
N SER A 411 -21.73 33.79 2.25
CA SER A 411 -22.64 33.84 3.40
C SER A 411 -24.02 33.36 2.97
N LYS A 412 -24.65 32.48 3.77
CA LYS A 412 -26.01 31.95 3.52
C LYS A 412 -27.02 33.07 3.21
N ARG A 413 -26.91 34.22 3.87
CA ARG A 413 -27.72 35.43 3.62
C ARG A 413 -27.49 36.04 2.23
N LYS A 414 -26.24 36.07 1.77
CA LYS A 414 -25.88 36.61 0.45
C LYS A 414 -26.33 35.67 -0.67
N LEU A 415 -26.24 34.35 -0.42
CA LEU A 415 -26.76 33.31 -1.32
C LEU A 415 -28.29 33.38 -1.45
N GLN A 416 -29.01 33.50 -0.32
CA GLN A 416 -30.47 33.64 -0.29
C GLN A 416 -30.95 34.95 -0.95
N ALA A 417 -30.20 36.05 -0.77
CA ALA A 417 -30.50 37.33 -1.41
C ALA A 417 -30.28 37.30 -2.93
N GLU A 418 -29.21 36.66 -3.41
CA GLU A 418 -28.92 36.51 -4.85
C GLU A 418 -29.84 35.48 -5.55
N LEU A 419 -30.24 34.40 -4.85
CA LEU A 419 -31.18 33.39 -5.34
C LEU A 419 -32.66 33.79 -5.17
N GLY A 420 -32.95 34.97 -4.61
CA GLY A 420 -34.32 35.47 -4.42
C GLY A 420 -35.17 34.67 -3.42
N ILE A 421 -34.55 33.85 -2.57
CA ILE A 421 -35.27 33.01 -1.60
C ILE A 421 -35.51 33.83 -0.33
N LYS A 422 -36.73 34.38 -0.19
CA LYS A 422 -37.19 35.01 1.06
C LYS A 422 -37.46 33.95 2.13
N GLU A 423 -36.85 34.09 3.30
CA GLU A 423 -37.19 33.27 4.48
C GLU A 423 -38.55 33.71 5.05
N ASP A 424 -39.62 32.95 4.78
CA ASP A 424 -40.81 32.92 5.64
C ASP A 424 -40.56 31.98 6.81
N VAL A 425 -39.76 32.42 7.77
CA VAL A 425 -39.62 31.74 9.07
C VAL A 425 -39.80 32.76 10.18
N LYS A 426 -41.06 33.04 10.52
CA LYS A 426 -41.53 33.36 11.90
C LYS A 426 -43.05 33.60 11.95
N ARG A 427 -43.82 32.51 12.15
CA ARG A 427 -44.98 32.46 13.08
C ARG A 427 -45.62 31.07 12.99
N LEU A 428 -45.21 30.17 13.87
CA LEU A 428 -46.05 29.09 14.40
C LEU A 428 -45.30 28.40 15.54
N CYS A 429 -45.12 29.16 16.62
CA CYS A 429 -45.10 28.57 17.95
C CYS A 429 -46.17 29.30 18.77
N ARG A 430 -47.00 28.51 19.46
CA ARG A 430 -48.11 28.85 20.38
C ARG A 430 -49.48 29.05 19.75
N SER A 431 -50.16 27.92 19.50
CA SER A 431 -51.43 27.63 20.18
C SER A 431 -51.74 26.14 20.07
N GLU A 432 -51.95 25.52 21.22
CA GLU A 432 -52.35 24.14 21.45
C GLU A 432 -53.61 23.76 20.65
N VAL A 433 -53.67 22.53 20.10
CA VAL A 433 -54.79 21.58 20.33
C VAL A 433 -54.28 20.14 20.11
N ASN A 434 -54.58 19.30 21.10
CA ASN A 434 -54.41 17.84 21.16
C ASN A 434 -55.20 17.06 20.09
N LEU A 435 -54.85 15.76 19.94
CA LEU A 435 -55.59 14.60 19.36
C LEU A 435 -55.15 14.11 17.94
N PRO A 436 -55.32 12.80 17.61
CA PRO A 436 -54.31 11.76 17.87
C PRO A 436 -53.92 10.95 16.61
N MET A 437 -52.89 10.11 16.76
CA MET A 437 -52.45 9.09 15.82
C MET A 437 -53.60 8.26 15.22
N ARG A 438 -53.76 8.31 13.89
CA ARG A 438 -54.40 7.26 13.10
C ARG A 438 -53.62 6.98 11.83
N PHE A 439 -53.24 5.71 11.70
CA PHE A 439 -52.80 5.05 10.48
C PHE A 439 -53.69 5.44 9.29
N CYS A 440 -53.07 5.80 8.16
CA CYS A 440 -53.75 5.81 6.89
C CYS A 440 -52.82 5.27 5.79
N THR A 441 -53.12 4.03 5.41
CA THR A 441 -52.63 3.33 4.23
C THR A 441 -53.03 4.09 2.97
N TRP A 442 -52.06 4.39 2.11
CA TRP A 442 -52.36 4.93 0.78
C TRP A 442 -52.45 3.79 -0.24
N LYS A 443 -53.69 3.58 -0.70
CA LYS A 443 -54.09 2.76 -1.85
C LYS A 443 -53.43 3.27 -3.13
N GLN A 444 -52.95 2.31 -3.93
CA GLN A 444 -52.64 2.45 -5.35
C GLN A 444 -53.85 3.00 -6.12
N ARG A 445 -53.62 3.98 -6.99
CA ARG A 445 -54.52 4.31 -8.10
C ARG A 445 -53.91 3.81 -9.40
N ASN A 446 -54.54 2.77 -9.94
CA ASN A 446 -54.42 2.36 -11.32
C ASN A 446 -55.07 3.41 -12.23
N VAL A 447 -54.38 3.81 -13.30
CA VAL A 447 -55.00 4.29 -14.53
C VAL A 447 -54.44 3.47 -15.66
N ASN A 448 -55.33 2.78 -16.36
CA ASN A 448 -55.06 1.90 -17.48
C ASN A 448 -55.88 2.44 -18.66
N MET A 449 -55.25 2.82 -19.77
CA MET A 449 -55.94 3.07 -21.04
C MET A 449 -55.00 2.78 -22.24
N GLY A 450 -55.34 1.72 -22.97
CA GLY A 450 -55.61 1.83 -24.41
C GLY A 450 -54.46 1.78 -25.41
N LYS A 451 -54.32 0.62 -26.06
CA LYS A 451 -53.51 0.35 -27.27
C LYS A 451 -54.06 1.08 -28.51
N ASN A 452 -53.19 1.55 -29.40
CA ASN A 452 -53.42 1.42 -30.85
C ASN A 452 -52.13 1.44 -31.67
N LYS A 453 -51.99 0.43 -32.55
CA LYS A 453 -50.93 0.22 -33.55
C LYS A 453 -51.20 1.06 -34.80
N LYS A 454 -50.15 1.61 -35.42
CA LYS A 454 -50.04 1.72 -36.89
C LYS A 454 -48.58 1.62 -37.35
N LYS A 455 -48.37 0.79 -38.37
CA LYS A 455 -47.14 0.52 -39.13
C LYS A 455 -46.70 1.73 -39.95
N LEU A 456 -45.40 1.88 -40.18
CA LEU A 456 -44.87 2.38 -41.45
C LEU A 456 -43.57 1.64 -41.82
N ASN A 457 -43.52 1.16 -43.07
CA ASN A 457 -42.38 0.50 -43.73
C ASN A 457 -41.64 1.51 -44.64
N SER A 458 -40.32 1.41 -44.71
CA SER A 458 -39.44 1.56 -45.90
C SER A 458 -38.02 1.16 -45.41
N VAL A 459 -37.23 0.20 -45.93
CA VAL A 459 -36.86 -0.31 -47.27
C VAL A 459 -36.15 0.72 -48.14
N PHE A 460 -34.81 0.72 -48.12
CA PHE A 460 -33.89 0.33 -49.24
C PHE A 460 -32.42 0.46 -48.80
N LYS A 461 -31.68 -0.66 -48.75
CA LYS A 461 -30.65 -1.18 -49.69
C LYS A 461 -29.20 -0.77 -49.36
N VAL A 462 -28.43 -1.80 -49.04
CA VAL A 462 -26.97 -1.88 -49.07
C VAL A 462 -26.51 -1.99 -50.54
N ALA A 463 -25.45 -1.27 -50.90
CA ALA A 463 -24.57 -1.63 -52.00
C ALA A 463 -23.11 -1.37 -51.56
N GLY A 464 -22.31 -2.43 -51.54
CA GLY A 464 -20.88 -2.34 -51.38
C GLY A 464 -20.18 -2.03 -52.71
N ALA A 465 -19.04 -1.36 -52.64
CA ALA A 465 -18.05 -1.34 -53.71
C ALA A 465 -16.63 -1.27 -53.10
N LYS A 466 -15.80 -2.23 -53.49
CA LYS A 466 -14.35 -2.27 -53.30
C LYS A 466 -13.68 -1.22 -54.19
N SER A 467 -12.59 -0.59 -53.73
CA SER A 467 -11.50 -0.10 -54.59
C SER A 467 -10.31 0.39 -53.73
N LEU A 468 -9.19 -0.33 -53.69
CA LEU A 468 -7.92 -0.08 -54.42
C LEU A 468 -6.86 0.65 -53.57
N LYS A 469 -5.65 0.07 -53.62
CA LYS A 469 -4.37 0.52 -53.04
C LYS A 469 -3.91 1.84 -53.66
N MET A 470 -3.31 2.74 -52.87
CA MET A 470 -2.13 3.52 -53.31
C MET A 470 -1.18 3.81 -52.14
N LYS A 471 0.12 3.56 -52.40
CA LYS A 471 1.28 3.99 -51.60
C LYS A 471 1.53 5.48 -51.85
N ALA A 472 1.88 6.24 -50.81
CA ALA A 472 2.60 7.51 -50.96
C ALA A 472 3.58 7.72 -49.80
N LYS A 473 4.87 7.86 -50.14
CA LYS A 473 6.00 8.18 -49.25
C LYS A 473 5.83 9.58 -48.66
N ALA A 474 6.10 9.74 -47.36
CA ALA A 474 6.23 11.05 -46.73
C ALA A 474 7.60 11.69 -47.07
N LYS A 475 7.59 12.98 -47.44
CA LYS A 475 8.78 13.82 -47.65
C LYS A 475 9.34 14.31 -46.30
N PRO A 476 10.66 14.50 -46.15
CA PRO A 476 11.24 15.06 -44.93
C PRO A 476 11.08 16.58 -44.89
N VAL A 477 10.71 17.11 -43.73
CA VAL A 477 10.72 18.55 -43.42
C VAL A 477 11.99 18.85 -42.60
N LYS A 478 12.81 19.79 -43.09
CA LYS A 478 14.01 20.30 -42.41
C LYS A 478 13.58 21.14 -41.19
N SER A 479 14.21 20.93 -40.04
CA SER A 479 14.18 21.85 -38.91
C SER A 479 15.50 22.63 -38.83
N GLU A 480 15.39 23.95 -38.87
CA GLU A 480 16.50 24.87 -38.58
C GLU A 480 16.66 24.98 -37.06
N LEU A 481 17.71 24.38 -36.51
CA LEU A 481 18.16 24.65 -35.14
C LEU A 481 19.25 25.72 -35.17
N LYS A 482 18.98 26.87 -34.56
CA LYS A 482 19.98 27.93 -34.34
C LYS A 482 21.03 27.43 -33.33
N ASN A 483 22.28 27.37 -33.77
CA ASN A 483 23.44 27.06 -32.92
C ASN A 483 23.60 28.10 -31.80
N ILE A 484 23.64 27.63 -30.56
CA ILE A 484 23.93 28.44 -29.36
C ILE A 484 25.42 28.84 -29.40
N LYS A 485 25.70 30.14 -29.27
CA LYS A 485 27.04 30.73 -29.35
C LYS A 485 27.96 30.23 -28.21
N LEU A 486 29.19 29.87 -28.57
CA LEU A 486 30.27 29.34 -27.73
C LEU A 486 30.64 30.16 -26.47
N LYS A 487 30.24 31.44 -26.38
CA LYS A 487 30.54 32.33 -25.24
C LYS A 487 29.84 31.96 -23.92
N THR A 488 28.86 31.04 -23.94
CA THR A 488 28.13 30.65 -22.72
C THR A 488 28.84 29.54 -21.94
N LYS A 489 29.71 28.74 -22.59
CA LYS A 489 30.38 27.60 -21.94
C LYS A 489 31.44 28.02 -20.92
N GLU A 490 32.21 29.06 -21.22
CA GLU A 490 33.25 29.57 -20.30
C GLU A 490 32.64 30.17 -19.03
N LYS A 491 31.53 30.92 -19.16
CA LYS A 491 30.79 31.45 -18.01
C LYS A 491 30.17 30.36 -17.14
N VAL A 492 29.66 29.28 -17.74
CA VAL A 492 29.15 28.12 -16.99
C VAL A 492 30.30 27.42 -16.25
N LEU A 493 31.48 27.32 -16.86
CA LEU A 493 32.65 26.72 -16.23
C LEU A 493 33.23 27.57 -15.07
N GLU A 494 33.15 28.90 -15.17
CA GLU A 494 33.51 29.81 -14.08
C GLU A 494 32.53 29.71 -12.90
N ILE A 495 31.24 29.55 -13.17
CA ILE A 495 30.21 29.37 -12.14
C ILE A 495 30.40 28.02 -11.42
N ASP A 496 30.70 26.95 -12.14
CA ASP A 496 30.99 25.63 -11.53
C ASP A 496 32.25 25.68 -10.66
N LYS A 497 33.32 26.36 -11.11
CA LYS A 497 34.54 26.55 -10.29
C LYS A 497 34.28 27.39 -9.04
N ALA A 498 33.43 28.42 -9.13
CA ALA A 498 33.03 29.22 -7.98
C ALA A 498 32.20 28.41 -6.96
N LEU A 499 31.34 27.51 -7.45
CA LEU A 499 30.54 26.60 -6.62
C LEU A 499 31.40 25.53 -5.92
N ASP A 500 32.43 25.00 -6.58
CA ASP A 500 33.37 24.07 -5.97
C ASP A 500 34.25 24.75 -4.90
N GLY A 501 34.65 26.01 -5.12
CA GLY A 501 35.36 26.82 -4.11
C GLY A 501 34.52 27.10 -2.87
N LEU A 502 33.21 27.30 -3.03
CA LEU A 502 32.26 27.45 -1.92
C LEU A 502 32.06 26.14 -1.16
N ARG A 503 32.04 24.99 -1.84
CA ARG A 503 31.96 23.68 -1.17
C ARG A 503 33.20 23.38 -0.32
N GLY A 504 34.38 23.79 -0.77
CA GLY A 504 35.63 23.65 0.00
C GLY A 504 35.62 24.44 1.31
N THR A 505 35.11 25.68 1.29
CA THR A 505 35.05 26.56 2.47
C THR A 505 34.02 26.12 3.51
N PHE A 506 32.90 25.50 3.10
CA PHE A 506 31.92 24.91 4.02
C PHE A 506 32.45 23.65 4.74
N ILE A 507 33.35 22.90 4.10
CA ILE A 507 33.96 21.70 4.69
C ILE A 507 35.05 22.09 5.69
N THR A 508 35.88 23.10 5.41
CA THR A 508 36.91 23.57 6.35
C THR A 508 36.32 24.24 7.59
N THR A 509 35.28 25.08 7.46
CA THR A 509 34.60 25.69 8.62
C THR A 509 33.92 24.64 9.50
N SER A 510 33.37 23.57 8.93
CA SER A 510 32.77 22.46 9.69
C SER A 510 33.81 21.60 10.44
N THR A 511 35.06 21.61 9.98
CA THR A 511 36.16 20.85 10.59
C THR A 511 36.84 21.66 11.72
N GLU A 512 36.94 22.98 11.57
CA GLU A 512 37.42 23.90 12.63
C GLU A 512 36.45 23.98 13.82
N ILE A 513 35.13 23.96 13.57
CA ILE A 513 34.10 23.94 14.64
C ILE A 513 34.12 22.63 15.45
N LYS A 514 34.61 21.53 14.87
CA LYS A 514 34.73 20.23 15.57
C LYS A 514 36.04 20.06 16.33
N GLN A 515 37.08 20.87 16.07
CA GLN A 515 38.35 20.79 16.80
C GLN A 515 38.41 21.69 18.04
N THR A 516 37.50 22.65 18.20
CA THR A 516 37.51 23.59 19.35
C THR A 516 36.71 23.14 20.57
N ASN A 517 35.96 22.03 20.50
CA ASN A 517 35.18 21.52 21.64
C ASN A 517 35.57 20.08 22.03
N LYS A 518 36.64 19.95 22.82
CA LYS A 518 36.91 18.78 23.68
C LYS A 518 36.83 19.21 25.14
N PRO A 519 35.96 18.65 25.99
CA PRO A 519 35.94 18.97 27.42
C PRO A 519 37.16 18.38 28.12
N LYS A 520 37.90 19.21 28.85
CA LYS A 520 38.91 18.80 29.83
C LYS A 520 38.21 18.33 31.11
N THR A 521 38.61 17.18 31.61
CA THR A 521 38.26 16.63 32.92
C THR A 521 39.00 17.39 34.03
N THR A 522 38.25 17.96 34.97
CA THR A 522 38.76 18.35 36.30
C THR A 522 37.65 18.07 37.33
N PRO A 523 37.96 17.56 38.54
CA PRO A 523 36.97 17.09 39.49
C PRO A 523 36.37 18.24 40.31
N LEU A 524 35.09 18.14 40.64
CA LEU A 524 34.38 19.05 41.57
C LEU A 524 33.77 18.25 42.75
N PRO A 525 33.59 18.91 43.91
CA PRO A 525 33.59 18.31 45.23
C PRO A 525 32.22 17.80 45.70
N SER A 526 32.28 16.97 46.75
CA SER A 526 31.16 16.37 47.47
C SER A 526 30.17 17.39 48.04
N VAL A 527 28.87 17.22 47.75
CA VAL A 527 27.75 17.86 48.44
C VAL A 527 26.85 16.77 49.03
N LYS A 528 26.51 16.92 50.31
CA LYS A 528 25.65 16.01 51.09
C LYS A 528 24.21 16.04 50.59
N VAL A 529 23.58 14.88 50.54
CA VAL A 529 22.16 14.69 50.19
C VAL A 529 21.33 14.69 51.48
N ASP A 530 20.26 15.49 51.51
CA ASP A 530 19.24 15.50 52.57
C ASP A 530 18.32 14.28 52.45
N GLU A 531 18.16 13.52 53.54
CA GLU A 531 17.40 12.26 53.64
C GLU A 531 15.85 12.42 53.59
N ASN A 532 15.32 13.60 53.28
CA ASN A 532 13.87 13.87 53.34
C ASN A 532 13.12 13.79 51.99
N VAL A 533 13.79 13.45 50.89
CA VAL A 533 13.15 13.34 49.56
C VAL A 533 12.81 11.88 49.20
N GLU A 534 13.47 10.90 49.80
CA GLU A 534 13.25 9.47 49.48
C GLU A 534 12.01 8.89 50.20
N ASN A 535 11.68 9.37 51.40
CA ASN A 535 10.52 8.86 52.16
C ASN A 535 9.16 9.29 51.56
N ASN A 536 9.08 10.44 50.90
CA ASN A 536 7.84 10.90 50.24
C ASN A 536 7.54 10.17 48.93
N ARG A 537 8.53 9.45 48.37
CA ARG A 537 8.37 8.69 47.12
C ARG A 537 7.86 7.27 47.38
N ILE A 538 8.16 6.71 48.55
CA ILE A 538 7.73 5.35 48.94
C ILE A 538 6.25 5.35 49.37
N GLU A 539 5.78 6.35 50.11
CA GLU A 539 4.35 6.48 50.49
C GLU A 539 3.39 6.74 49.31
N ALA A 540 3.88 7.36 48.23
CA ALA A 540 3.07 7.60 47.03
C ALA A 540 2.91 6.33 46.16
N THR A 541 3.83 5.36 46.31
CA THR A 541 3.84 4.14 45.50
C THR A 541 2.95 3.05 46.13
N GLU A 542 2.89 2.97 47.47
CA GLU A 542 1.99 2.02 48.18
C GLU A 542 0.50 2.40 48.14
N LYS A 543 0.15 3.69 47.93
CA LYS A 543 -1.25 4.12 47.75
C LYS A 543 -1.82 3.84 46.35
N LEU A 544 -0.98 3.55 45.36
CA LEU A 544 -1.42 3.25 43.99
C LEU A 544 -1.68 1.76 43.75
N GLU A 545 -1.07 0.87 44.53
CA GLU A 545 -1.28 -0.58 44.41
C GLU A 545 -2.50 -1.11 45.18
N THR A 546 -3.16 -0.29 46.01
CA THR A 546 -4.37 -0.67 46.76
C THR A 546 -5.70 -0.25 46.11
N MET A 547 -5.69 0.33 44.89
CA MET A 547 -6.90 0.76 44.17
C MET A 547 -7.25 -0.07 42.92
N GLN A 548 -6.68 -1.28 42.75
CA GLN A 548 -7.06 -2.20 41.67
C GLN A 548 -7.23 -3.66 42.15
N LEU A 549 -8.13 -3.85 43.11
CA LEU A 549 -8.88 -5.10 43.29
C LEU A 549 -10.37 -4.85 43.06
#